data_AF-Q4N8Z1-F1
#
_entry.id   AF-Q4N8Z1-F1
#
_cell.length_a   1.000
_cell.length_b   1.000
_cell.length_c   1.000
_cell.angle_alpha   90.00
_cell.angle_beta   90.00
_cell.angle_gamma   90.00
#
_symmetry.space_group_name_H-M   'P 1'
#
loop_
_entity.id
_entity.type
_entity.pdbx_description
1 polymer ?
#
loop_
_entity_poly.entity_id
_entity_poly.type
_entity_poly.pdbx_seq_one_letter_code
_entity_poly.pdbx_strand_id
1 'polypeptide(L)'
;MMIGRNVRFFSVMGRDTADLSSKILKRITPKFTQKPLGSYPFPPEHEMVWKNRRTVLGGYFQQSISPFQLKFVYPVIHQAPARMWAKLSQAFWWVIWPTLMAYVGFLTIKKLDKKYIKRHNYF
;
A
#
# COMPACT_ATOMS: atom_id res chain seq x y z
N MET A 1 -34.97 -29.36 32.82
CA MET A 1 -34.15 -29.53 31.61
C MET A 1 -33.26 -28.30 31.47
N MET A 2 -32.05 -28.34 32.04
CA MET A 2 -31.09 -27.22 32.03
C MET A 2 -30.21 -27.31 30.78
N ILE A 3 -30.32 -26.33 29.89
CA ILE A 3 -29.39 -26.16 28.76
C ILE A 3 -28.30 -25.19 29.21
N GLY A 4 -27.15 -25.73 29.58
CA GLY A 4 -25.96 -24.96 29.94
C GLY A 4 -25.44 -24.17 28.74
N ARG A 5 -25.47 -22.83 28.84
CA ARG A 5 -24.74 -21.95 27.93
C ARG A 5 -23.28 -21.91 28.34
N ASN A 6 -22.44 -22.70 27.68
CA ASN A 6 -20.99 -22.52 27.67
C ASN A 6 -20.66 -21.18 26.98
N VAL A 7 -20.60 -20.11 27.77
CA VAL A 7 -20.13 -18.80 27.31
C VAL A 7 -18.61 -18.87 27.17
N ARG A 8 -18.18 -18.74 25.92
CA ARG A 8 -16.81 -18.67 25.40
C ARG A 8 -15.86 -17.89 26.33
N PHE A 9 -15.08 -18.61 27.13
CA PHE A 9 -13.98 -18.08 27.94
C PHE A 9 -12.81 -17.54 27.09
N PHE A 10 -12.78 -17.86 25.80
CA PHE A 10 -11.69 -17.51 24.88
C PHE A 10 -11.75 -16.09 24.28
N SER A 11 -12.70 -15.23 24.66
CA SER A 11 -12.76 -13.86 24.12
C SER A 11 -11.94 -12.82 24.90
N VAL A 12 -11.30 -13.20 26.02
CA VAL A 12 -10.57 -12.27 26.90
C VAL A 12 -9.16 -11.91 26.37
N MET A 13 -8.74 -12.44 25.22
CA MET A 13 -7.52 -12.00 24.51
C MET A 13 -7.80 -11.16 23.25
N GLY A 14 -9.02 -10.62 23.12
CA GLY A 14 -9.29 -9.56 22.16
C GLY A 14 -8.82 -8.24 22.73
N ARG A 15 -7.79 -7.64 22.13
CA ARG A 15 -7.26 -6.30 22.44
C ARG A 15 -8.35 -5.31 22.84
N ASP A 16 -8.06 -4.54 23.88
CA ASP A 16 -8.85 -3.39 24.34
C ASP A 16 -9.46 -2.62 23.16
N THR A 17 -10.79 -2.65 23.11
CA THR A 17 -11.66 -1.53 22.72
C THR A 17 -11.18 -0.69 21.53
N ALA A 18 -11.39 -1.18 20.32
CA ALA A 18 -11.67 -0.28 19.19
C ALA A 18 -13.10 0.26 19.36
N ASP A 19 -13.30 1.16 20.33
CA ASP A 19 -14.53 1.93 20.46
C ASP A 19 -14.65 2.85 19.24
N LEU A 20 -15.47 2.45 18.26
CA LEU A 20 -15.73 3.18 17.01
C LEU A 20 -16.36 4.56 17.26
N SER A 21 -16.87 4.81 18.47
CA SER A 21 -17.40 6.12 18.89
C SER A 21 -16.36 7.02 19.55
N SER A 22 -15.16 6.51 19.86
CA SER A 22 -14.11 7.33 20.47
C SER A 22 -13.60 8.35 19.42
N LYS A 23 -13.96 9.62 19.61
CA LYS A 23 -13.34 10.73 18.87
C LYS A 23 -11.90 10.85 19.35
N ILE A 24 -11.01 10.10 18.73
CA ILE A 24 -9.58 10.23 18.92
C ILE A 24 -9.21 11.70 18.65
N LEU A 25 -8.77 12.39 19.69
CA LEU A 25 -8.36 13.80 19.62
C LEU A 25 -7.27 13.93 18.56
N LYS A 26 -7.61 14.61 17.46
CA LYS A 26 -6.64 14.95 16.42
C LYS A 26 -5.75 16.05 16.98
N ARG A 27 -4.43 15.86 16.93
CA ARG A 27 -3.44 16.90 17.27
C ARG A 27 -3.35 17.94 16.15
N ILE A 28 -4.45 18.61 15.85
CA ILE A 28 -4.55 19.66 14.82
C ILE A 28 -4.88 20.97 15.53
N THR A 29 -4.17 22.03 15.17
CA THR A 29 -4.51 23.38 15.64
C THR A 29 -5.83 23.79 14.97
N PRO A 30 -6.91 24.05 15.70
CA PRO A 30 -8.20 24.30 15.08
C PRO A 30 -8.21 25.63 14.30
N LYS A 31 -9.04 25.70 13.26
CA LYS A 31 -9.05 26.80 12.27
C LYS A 31 -9.25 28.19 12.90
N PHE A 32 -9.96 28.27 14.02
CA PHE A 32 -10.18 29.53 14.73
C PHE A 32 -8.94 30.06 15.47
N THR A 33 -7.95 29.20 15.76
CA THR A 33 -6.66 29.58 16.35
C THR A 33 -5.62 29.93 15.28
N GLN A 34 -5.88 29.56 14.02
CA GLN A 34 -5.06 29.92 12.87
C GLN A 34 -5.41 31.35 12.43
N LYS A 35 -4.94 32.36 13.17
CA LYS A 35 -5.07 33.76 12.76
C LYS A 35 -3.98 34.08 11.72
N PRO A 36 -4.31 34.51 10.50
CA PRO A 36 -3.32 35.11 9.60
C PRO A 36 -3.14 36.57 10.04
N LEU A 37 -2.06 36.89 10.74
CA LEU A 37 -1.78 38.27 11.12
C LEU A 37 -0.31 38.58 10.96
N GLY A 38 -0.05 39.60 10.14
CA GLY A 38 1.24 40.23 9.97
C GLY A 38 1.74 40.85 11.28
N SER A 39 3.07 40.89 11.34
CA SER A 39 3.97 41.43 12.37
C SER A 39 4.47 40.46 13.46
N TYR A 40 5.80 40.43 13.53
CA TYR A 40 6.75 39.59 14.26
C TYR A 40 6.72 39.77 15.80
N PRO A 41 7.23 38.85 16.66
CA PRO A 41 7.82 37.53 16.39
C PRO A 41 6.82 36.43 16.76
N PHE A 42 6.07 35.93 15.79
CA PHE A 42 5.24 34.74 15.97
C PHE A 42 5.64 33.68 14.93
N PRO A 43 5.61 32.38 15.30
CA PRO A 43 6.14 31.30 14.48
C PRO A 43 5.52 31.29 13.07
N PRO A 44 6.34 31.10 12.03
CA PRO A 44 5.94 31.26 10.64
C PRO A 44 4.78 30.33 10.29
N GLU A 45 3.84 30.80 9.48
CA GLU A 45 2.68 30.02 8.99
C GLU A 45 3.08 28.63 8.46
N HIS A 46 4.26 28.55 7.86
CA HIS A 46 4.89 27.32 7.42
C HIS A 46 5.00 26.27 8.55
N GLU A 47 5.40 26.63 9.76
CA GLU A 47 5.48 25.70 10.89
C GLU A 47 4.10 25.14 11.27
N MET A 48 3.05 25.97 11.23
CA MET A 48 1.69 25.51 11.52
C MET A 48 1.17 24.59 10.42
N VAL A 49 1.50 24.88 9.15
CA VAL A 49 1.21 24.01 8.00
C VAL A 49 1.88 22.64 8.17
N TRP A 50 3.17 22.61 8.52
CA TRP A 50 3.90 21.36 8.71
C TRP A 50 3.43 20.57 9.95
N LYS A 51 3.07 21.25 11.04
CA LYS A 51 2.50 20.63 12.25
C LYS A 51 1.11 20.04 11.98
N ASN A 52 0.25 20.74 11.23
CA ASN A 52 -1.11 20.27 10.91
C ASN A 52 -1.16 19.21 9.80
N ARG A 53 -0.12 19.11 8.93
CA ARG A 53 -0.03 18.07 7.89
C ARG A 53 0.11 16.66 8.48
N ARG A 54 0.72 16.52 9.65
CA ARG A 54 0.89 15.23 10.34
C ARG A 54 -0.32 14.96 11.22
N THR A 55 -1.45 14.62 10.61
CA THR A 55 -2.64 14.15 11.35
C THR A 55 -2.40 12.73 11.81
N VAL A 56 -1.61 12.57 12.88
CA VAL A 56 -1.48 11.31 13.57
C VAL A 56 -2.79 11.07 14.31
N LEU A 57 -3.51 10.01 13.95
CA LEU A 57 -4.64 9.52 14.75
C LEU A 57 -4.07 9.24 16.14
N GLY A 58 -4.57 9.94 17.17
CA GLY A 58 -4.16 9.75 18.56
C GLY A 58 -4.05 8.27 18.93
N GLY A 59 -2.96 7.91 19.60
CA GLY A 59 -2.59 6.52 19.90
C GLY A 59 -1.57 5.90 18.94
N TYR A 60 -1.26 6.52 17.79
CA TYR A 60 -0.20 6.04 16.90
C TYR A 60 1.18 6.59 17.33
N PHE A 61 2.01 5.70 17.86
CA PHE A 61 3.41 5.99 18.18
C PHE A 61 4.32 5.54 17.03
N GLN A 62 4.98 6.49 16.37
CA GLN A 62 5.97 6.20 15.33
C GLN A 62 7.37 6.20 15.95
N GLN A 63 8.00 5.03 16.02
CA GLN A 63 9.40 4.89 16.42
C GLN A 63 10.27 4.84 15.16
N SER A 64 11.34 5.62 15.14
CA SER A 64 12.35 5.59 14.08
C SER A 64 13.73 5.51 14.70
N ILE A 65 14.56 4.61 14.17
CA ILE A 65 15.96 4.45 14.56
C ILE A 65 16.83 5.25 13.58
N SER A 66 17.92 5.85 14.06
CA SER A 66 18.83 6.59 13.20
C SER A 66 19.42 5.67 12.11
N PRO A 67 19.50 6.11 10.84
CA PRO A 67 20.03 5.29 9.76
C PRO A 67 21.49 4.87 9.98
N PHE A 68 22.27 5.68 10.70
CA PHE A 68 23.67 5.36 11.05
C PHE A 68 23.81 4.20 12.04
N GLN A 69 22.73 3.82 12.72
CA GLN A 69 22.70 2.70 13.67
C GLN A 69 22.24 1.39 12.99
N LEU A 70 21.73 1.44 11.75
CA LEU A 70 21.13 0.31 11.07
C LEU A 70 22.14 -0.38 10.14
N LYS A 71 22.14 -1.72 10.14
CA LYS A 71 22.87 -2.54 9.16
C LYS A 71 22.09 -2.58 7.83
N PHE A 72 22.04 -1.47 7.09
CA PHE A 72 21.15 -1.32 5.93
C PHE A 72 21.41 -2.32 4.78
N VAL A 73 22.66 -2.75 4.58
CA VAL A 73 23.05 -3.64 3.48
C VAL A 73 22.52 -5.06 3.66
N TYR A 74 22.54 -5.57 4.89
CA TYR A 74 22.17 -6.95 5.20
C TYR A 74 20.73 -7.34 4.81
N PRO A 75 19.67 -6.58 5.16
CA PRO A 75 18.32 -6.91 4.74
C PRO A 75 18.12 -6.78 3.22
N VAL A 76 18.89 -5.94 2.54
CA VAL A 76 18.84 -5.87 1.07
C VAL A 76 19.33 -7.18 0.48
N ILE A 77 20.50 -7.68 0.89
CA ILE A 77 21.05 -8.91 0.31
C ILE A 77 20.23 -10.14 0.69
N HIS A 78 19.88 -10.28 1.97
CA HIS A 78 19.20 -11.49 2.46
C HIS A 78 17.70 -11.49 2.13
N GLN A 79 17.00 -10.36 2.23
CA GLN A 79 15.54 -10.33 2.13
C GLN A 79 15.04 -9.83 0.77
N ALA A 80 15.82 -9.05 0.02
CA ALA A 80 15.34 -8.54 -1.27
C ALA A 80 15.02 -9.65 -2.28
N PRO A 81 15.81 -10.74 -2.44
CA PRO A 81 15.46 -11.79 -3.39
C PRO A 81 14.09 -12.42 -3.13
N ALA A 82 13.80 -12.73 -1.86
CA ALA A 82 12.51 -13.29 -1.46
C ALA A 82 11.35 -12.30 -1.67
N ARG A 83 11.56 -11.01 -1.34
CA ARG A 83 10.55 -9.96 -1.58
C ARG A 83 10.31 -9.70 -3.05
N MET A 84 11.37 -9.69 -3.86
CA MET A 84 11.29 -9.55 -5.31
C MET A 84 10.53 -10.71 -5.92
N TRP A 85 10.85 -11.95 -5.52
CA TRP A 85 10.11 -13.13 -5.97
C TRP A 85 8.62 -13.04 -5.64
N ALA A 86 8.26 -12.68 -4.41
CA ALA A 86 6.86 -12.56 -4.01
C ALA A 86 6.08 -11.50 -4.82
N LYS A 87 6.73 -10.39 -5.19
CA LYS A 87 6.10 -9.35 -6.01
C LYS A 87 6.04 -9.71 -7.49
N LEU A 88 7.11 -10.29 -8.02
CA LEU A 88 7.19 -10.70 -9.43
C LEU A 88 6.25 -11.87 -9.72
N SER A 89 6.16 -12.86 -8.82
CA SER A 89 5.27 -14.00 -9.00
C SER A 89 3.79 -13.60 -8.97
N GLN A 90 3.42 -12.60 -8.17
CA GLN A 90 2.06 -12.05 -8.17
C GLN A 90 1.72 -11.34 -9.49
N ALA A 91 2.67 -10.58 -10.06
CA ALA A 91 2.48 -9.86 -11.31
C ALA A 91 2.63 -10.75 -12.56
N PHE A 92 3.26 -11.91 -12.41
CA PHE A 92 3.61 -12.83 -13.49
C PHE A 92 2.43 -13.17 -14.41
N TRP A 93 1.27 -13.53 -13.83
CA TRP A 93 0.13 -13.97 -14.61
C TRP A 93 -0.51 -12.88 -15.47
N TRP A 94 -0.49 -11.65 -14.97
CA TRP A 94 -1.00 -10.50 -15.71
C TRP A 94 -0.13 -10.13 -16.91
N VAL A 95 1.14 -10.54 -16.92
CA VAL A 95 2.06 -10.28 -18.03
C VAL A 95 2.09 -11.45 -19.01
N ILE A 96 2.16 -12.68 -18.52
CA ILE A 96 2.31 -13.86 -19.37
C ILE A 96 1.05 -14.17 -20.16
N TRP A 97 -0.13 -14.01 -19.55
CA TRP A 97 -1.36 -14.36 -20.23
C TRP A 97 -1.62 -13.47 -21.47
N PRO A 98 -1.56 -12.13 -21.38
CA PRO A 98 -1.73 -11.28 -22.56
C PRO A 98 -0.62 -11.44 -23.60
N THR A 99 0.63 -11.61 -23.16
CA THR A 99 1.75 -11.78 -24.10
C THR A 99 1.66 -13.10 -24.86
N LEU A 100 1.28 -14.18 -24.19
CA LEU A 100 1.04 -15.48 -24.82
C LEU A 100 -0.10 -15.39 -25.85
N MET A 101 -1.22 -14.76 -25.47
CA MET A 101 -2.36 -14.59 -26.37
C MET A 101 -2.01 -13.75 -27.60
N ALA A 102 -1.30 -12.65 -27.40
CA ALA A 102 -0.82 -11.81 -28.50
C ALA A 102 0.13 -12.60 -29.42
N TYR A 103 1.08 -13.35 -28.85
CA TYR A 103 2.03 -14.14 -29.62
C TYR A 103 1.33 -15.20 -30.49
N VAL A 104 0.37 -15.94 -29.93
CA VAL A 104 -0.44 -16.91 -30.68
C VAL A 104 -1.25 -16.20 -31.78
N GLY A 105 -1.88 -15.06 -31.47
CA GLY A 105 -2.61 -14.26 -32.46
C GLY A 105 -1.74 -13.81 -33.64
N PHE A 106 -0.51 -13.35 -33.39
CA PHE A 106 0.40 -12.97 -34.48
C PHE A 106 0.83 -14.17 -35.33
N LEU A 107 1.03 -15.35 -34.72
CA LEU A 107 1.36 -16.57 -35.46
C LEU A 107 0.21 -17.05 -36.35
N THR A 108 -1.04 -16.94 -35.89
CA THR A 108 -2.20 -17.33 -36.71
C THR A 108 -2.38 -16.40 -37.90
N ILE A 109 -2.22 -15.09 -37.70
CA ILE A 109 -2.27 -14.10 -38.79
C ILE A 109 -1.19 -14.39 -39.83
N LYS A 110 0.06 -14.62 -39.42
CA LYS A 110 1.16 -14.96 -40.35
C LYS A 110 0.90 -16.25 -41.13
N LYS A 111 0.30 -17.27 -40.51
CA LYS A 111 -0.07 -18.51 -41.19
C LYS A 111 -1.18 -18.29 -42.22
N LEU A 112 -2.18 -17.48 -41.88
CA LEU A 112 -3.28 -17.13 -42.79
C LEU A 112 -2.79 -16.31 -43.97
N ASP A 113 -1.93 -15.31 -43.72
CA ASP A 113 -1.32 -14.48 -44.75
C ASP A 113 -0.49 -15.32 -45.73
N LYS A 114 0.39 -16.19 -45.21
CA LYS A 114 1.16 -17.14 -46.04
C LYS A 114 0.25 -18.04 -46.89
N LYS A 115 -0.87 -18.51 -46.33
CA LYS A 115 -1.86 -19.32 -47.06
C LYS A 115 -2.61 -18.49 -48.10
N TYR A 116 -2.88 -17.22 -47.84
CA TYR A 116 -3.53 -16.29 -48.76
C TYR A 116 -2.63 -15.95 -49.95
N ILE A 117 -1.39 -15.54 -49.70
CA ILE A 117 -0.36 -15.28 -50.72
C ILE A 117 -0.17 -16.52 -51.59
N LYS A 118 -0.01 -17.70 -50.97
CA LYS A 118 0.14 -18.95 -51.73
C LYS A 118 -1.03 -19.17 -52.69
N ARG A 119 -2.26 -18.86 -52.28
CA ARG A 119 -3.47 -19.00 -53.11
C ARG A 119 -3.59 -17.99 -54.25
N HIS A 120 -3.17 -16.75 -54.04
CA HIS A 120 -3.29 -15.68 -55.05
C HIS A 120 -2.12 -15.63 -56.03
N ASN A 121 -0.92 -16.05 -55.61
CA ASN A 121 0.28 -16.07 -56.44
C ASN A 121 0.52 -17.43 -57.14
N TYR A 122 -0.55 -18.16 -57.47
CA TYR A 122 -0.46 -19.36 -58.32
C TYR A 122 -0.55 -18.99 -59.82
N PHE A 123 0.29 -18.05 -60.24
CA PHE A 123 0.67 -17.85 -61.64
C PHE A 123 2.18 -18.12 -61.76
#